data_AF-A0A8J6CBX6-F1
#
_entry.id   AF-A0A8J6CBX6-F1
#
_cell.length_a   1.000
_cell.length_b   1.000
_cell.length_c   1.000
_cell.angle_alpha   90.00
_cell.angle_beta   90.00
_cell.angle_gamma   90.00
#
_symmetry.space_group_name_H-M   'P 1'
#
loop_
_entity.id
_entity.type
_entity.pdbx_description
1 polymer ?
#
loop_
_entity_poly.entity_id
_entity_poly.type
_entity_poly.pdbx_seq_one_letter_code
_entity_poly.pdbx_strand_id
1 'polypeptide(L)'
;MAPSRMLALYRDILRAHREHLRPGLRRFGDQYVAHEFRQHKSAKPEFIPAFEEQWRTYLQTIRQSRDGMAPAAHGVASEVDNQLSAEQKAQLQKLEERIKSL
;
A
#
# COMPACT_ATOMS: atom_id res chain seq x y z
N MET A 1 -3.90 -0.87 -27.29
CA MET A 1 -3.11 -0.03 -26.35
C MET A 1 -3.35 -0.49 -24.91
N ALA A 2 -2.58 -1.47 -24.43
CA ALA A 2 -2.39 -1.88 -23.03
C ALA A 2 -3.57 -2.04 -22.03
N PRO A 3 -4.84 -2.39 -22.39
CA PRO A 3 -5.86 -2.62 -21.37
C PRO A 3 -5.60 -3.92 -20.58
N SER A 4 -4.89 -4.89 -21.18
CA SER A 4 -4.72 -6.23 -20.65
C SER A 4 -3.83 -6.29 -19.40
N ARG A 5 -2.81 -5.42 -19.32
CA ARG A 5 -1.79 -5.48 -18.25
C ARG A 5 -2.31 -4.92 -16.93
N MET A 6 -3.05 -3.80 -16.98
CA MET A 6 -3.69 -3.21 -15.79
C MET A 6 -4.83 -4.07 -15.27
N LEU A 7 -5.62 -4.67 -16.16
CA LEU A 7 -6.66 -5.62 -15.76
C LEU A 7 -6.08 -6.90 -15.14
N ALA A 8 -4.94 -7.39 -15.64
CA ALA A 8 -4.22 -8.50 -15.03
C ALA A 8 -3.72 -8.13 -13.63
N LEU A 9 -3.07 -6.97 -13.49
CA LEU A 9 -2.58 -6.48 -12.19
C LEU A 9 -3.69 -6.32 -11.15
N TYR A 10 -4.83 -5.74 -11.56
CA TYR A 10 -6.02 -5.62 -10.73
C TYR A 10 -6.50 -6.99 -10.21
N ARG A 11 -6.60 -7.99 -11.10
CA ARG A 11 -7.01 -9.35 -10.73
C ARG A 11 -6.02 -10.01 -9.78
N ASP A 12 -4.72 -9.83 -10.01
CA ASP A 12 -3.68 -10.40 -9.17
C ASP A 12 -3.67 -9.81 -7.76
N ILE A 13 -3.93 -8.50 -7.63
CA ILE A 13 -4.09 -7.83 -6.33
C ILE A 13 -5.29 -8.40 -5.58
N LEU A 14 -6.45 -8.52 -6.22
CA LEU A 14 -7.64 -9.09 -5.58
C LEU A 14 -7.44 -10.56 -5.18
N ARG A 15 -6.67 -11.33 -5.94
CA ARG A 15 -6.30 -12.70 -5.55
C ARG A 15 -5.39 -12.67 -4.32
N ALA A 16 -4.36 -11.83 -4.32
CA ALA A 16 -3.47 -11.69 -3.17
C ALA A 16 -4.22 -11.22 -1.90
N HIS A 17 -5.22 -10.36 -2.04
CA HIS A 17 -6.11 -9.98 -0.94
C HIS A 17 -6.91 -11.14 -0.35
N ARG A 18 -7.30 -12.11 -1.17
CA ARG A 18 -8.02 -13.30 -0.67
C ARG A 18 -7.09 -14.29 0.03
N GLU A 19 -5.87 -14.40 -0.45
CA GLU A 19 -4.87 -15.37 0.03
C GLU A 19 -4.15 -14.88 1.29
N HIS A 20 -3.82 -13.59 1.36
CA HIS A 20 -2.92 -13.06 2.38
C HIS A 20 -3.60 -12.16 3.42
N LEU A 21 -4.76 -11.55 3.15
CA LEU A 21 -5.39 -10.58 4.06
C LEU A 21 -6.54 -11.19 4.87
N ARG A 22 -6.65 -10.76 6.14
CA ARG A 22 -7.77 -11.12 7.03
C ARG A 22 -9.09 -10.57 6.46
N PRO A 23 -10.25 -11.23 6.68
CA PRO A 23 -11.52 -10.87 6.02
C PRO A 23 -11.95 -9.41 6.16
N GLY A 24 -11.73 -8.78 7.32
CA GLY A 24 -12.05 -7.38 7.55
C GLY A 24 -11.17 -6.43 6.73
N LEU A 25 -9.87 -6.71 6.68
CA LEU A 25 -8.89 -5.90 5.97
C LEU A 25 -8.99 -6.09 4.44
N ARG A 26 -9.34 -7.30 3.99
CA ARG A 26 -9.64 -7.62 2.59
C ARG A 26 -10.73 -6.71 2.03
N ARG A 27 -11.86 -6.57 2.73
CA ARG A 27 -13.00 -5.78 2.22
C ARG A 27 -12.61 -4.33 2.00
N PHE A 28 -11.85 -3.75 2.93
CA PHE A 28 -11.34 -2.40 2.81
C PHE A 28 -10.35 -2.27 1.65
N GLY A 29 -9.39 -3.20 1.55
CA GLY A 29 -8.43 -3.24 0.45
C GLY A 29 -9.11 -3.37 -0.92
N ASP A 30 -10.08 -4.27 -1.08
CA ASP A 30 -10.80 -4.48 -2.33
C ASP A 30 -11.54 -3.21 -2.79
N GLN A 31 -12.16 -2.49 -1.86
CA GLN A 31 -12.84 -1.21 -2.15
C GLN A 31 -11.85 -0.13 -2.57
N TYR A 32 -10.72 -0.02 -1.88
CA TYR A 32 -9.67 0.93 -2.20
C TYR A 32 -9.10 0.70 -3.61
N VAL A 33 -8.69 -0.54 -3.91
CA VAL A 33 -8.14 -0.89 -5.24
C VAL A 33 -9.18 -0.62 -6.33
N ALA A 34 -10.45 -0.95 -6.12
CA ALA A 34 -11.51 -0.69 -7.10
C ALA A 34 -11.73 0.81 -7.36
N HIS A 35 -11.54 1.66 -6.35
CA HIS A 35 -11.64 3.11 -6.49
C HIS A 35 -10.48 3.68 -7.30
N GLU A 36 -9.24 3.33 -6.91
CA GLU A 36 -8.01 3.81 -7.54
C GLU A 36 -7.93 3.41 -9.02
N PHE A 37 -8.18 2.14 -9.35
CA PHE A 37 -8.16 1.68 -10.74
C PHE A 37 -9.27 2.32 -11.60
N ARG A 38 -10.40 2.68 -10.98
CA ARG A 38 -11.47 3.39 -11.70
C ARG A 38 -11.07 4.82 -12.01
N GLN A 39 -10.48 5.54 -11.04
CA GLN A 39 -9.99 6.90 -11.26
C GLN A 39 -8.84 6.93 -12.26
N HIS A 40 -7.97 5.92 -12.21
CA HIS A 40 -6.83 5.84 -13.12
C HIS A 40 -7.18 5.44 -14.56
N LYS A 41 -8.42 4.96 -14.80
CA LYS A 41 -8.91 4.64 -16.15
C LYS A 41 -8.90 5.84 -17.09
N SER A 42 -9.04 7.05 -16.55
CA SER A 42 -9.02 8.33 -17.29
C SER A 42 -7.75 9.15 -17.01
N ALA A 43 -6.72 8.57 -16.40
CA ALA A 43 -5.48 9.28 -16.13
C ALA A 43 -4.71 9.60 -17.41
N LYS A 44 -3.89 10.66 -17.36
CA LYS A 44 -3.01 11.01 -18.47
C LYS A 44 -2.00 9.87 -18.72
N PRO A 45 -1.67 9.56 -19.99
CA PRO A 45 -0.75 8.47 -20.34
C PRO A 45 0.61 8.53 -19.64
N GLU A 46 1.04 9.74 -19.29
CA GLU A 46 2.28 10.08 -18.59
C GLU A 46 2.41 9.40 -17.21
N PHE A 47 1.28 9.21 -16.52
CA PHE A 47 1.27 8.66 -15.15
C PHE A 47 1.05 7.14 -15.12
N ILE A 48 0.69 6.53 -16.25
CA ILE A 48 0.41 5.09 -16.35
C ILE A 48 1.61 4.23 -15.94
N PRO A 49 2.86 4.53 -16.37
CA PRO A 49 4.02 3.71 -16.01
C PRO A 49 4.31 3.73 -14.50
N ALA A 50 4.30 4.93 -13.90
CA ALA A 50 4.54 5.11 -12.46
C ALA A 50 3.45 4.42 -11.63
N PHE A 51 2.18 4.54 -12.06
CA PHE A 51 1.08 3.80 -11.45
C PHE A 51 1.31 2.29 -11.52
N GLU A 52 1.67 1.76 -12.69
CA GLU A 52 1.92 0.33 -12.83
C GLU A 52 3.00 -0.18 -11.88
N GLU A 53 4.11 0.55 -11.77
CA GLU A 53 5.23 0.22 -10.91
C GLU A 53 4.80 0.19 -9.43
N GLN A 54 4.12 1.24 -8.96
CA GLN A 54 3.64 1.32 -7.58
C GLN A 54 2.70 0.16 -7.23
N TRP A 55 1.77 -0.18 -8.13
CA TRP A 55 0.82 -1.26 -7.88
C TRP A 55 1.44 -2.66 -7.99
N ARG A 56 2.53 -2.83 -8.75
CA ARG A 56 3.35 -4.05 -8.72
C ARG A 56 4.08 -4.21 -7.39
N THR A 57 4.67 -3.13 -6.89
CA THR A 57 5.32 -3.12 -5.56
C THR A 57 4.32 -3.45 -4.47
N TYR A 58 3.14 -2.81 -4.49
CA TYR A 58 2.06 -3.11 -3.55
C TYR A 58 1.65 -4.59 -3.56
N LEU A 59 1.46 -5.18 -4.75
CA LEU A 59 1.17 -6.60 -4.90
C LEU A 59 2.25 -7.49 -4.27
N GLN A 60 3.53 -7.15 -4.50
CA GLN A 60 4.65 -7.86 -3.89
C GLN A 60 4.63 -7.75 -2.37
N THR A 61 4.36 -6.57 -1.81
CA THR A 61 4.25 -6.37 -0.36
C THR A 61 3.15 -7.22 0.26
N ILE A 62 1.99 -7.33 -0.39
CA ILE A 62 0.89 -8.20 0.09
C ILE A 62 1.34 -9.65 0.10
N ARG A 63 1.99 -10.12 -0.97
CA ARG A 63 2.46 -11.52 -1.08
C ARG A 63 3.55 -11.86 -0.06
N GLN A 64 4.39 -10.87 0.28
CA GLN A 64 5.45 -11.01 1.28
C GLN A 64 4.94 -10.87 2.72
N SER A 65 3.75 -10.30 2.93
CA SER A 65 3.16 -10.17 4.26
C SER A 65 2.76 -11.55 4.78
N ARG A 66 3.54 -12.06 5.74
CA ARG A 66 3.15 -13.23 6.55
C ARG A 66 2.08 -12.81 7.55
N ASP A 67 1.07 -13.66 7.73
CA ASP A 67 0.04 -13.57 8.77
C ASP A 67 -1.01 -12.44 8.67
N GLY A 68 -1.24 -11.89 7.47
CA GLY A 68 -2.33 -10.94 7.23
C GLY A 68 -2.19 -9.61 7.96
N MET A 69 -0.95 -9.27 8.32
CA MET A 69 -0.54 -7.91 8.66
C MET A 69 -0.70 -7.02 7.42
N ALA A 70 -1.19 -5.79 7.62
CA ALA A 70 -1.47 -4.88 6.52
C ALA A 70 -0.19 -4.58 5.70
N PRO A 71 -0.25 -4.51 4.37
CA PRO A 71 0.89 -4.12 3.54
C PRO A 71 1.44 -2.73 3.92
N ALA A 72 0.59 -1.85 4.46
CA ALA A 72 1.00 -0.55 5.00
C ALA A 72 1.93 -0.66 6.22
N ALA A 73 1.85 -1.73 7.01
CA ALA A 73 2.70 -1.91 8.19
C ALA A 73 4.11 -2.39 7.84
N HIS A 74 4.32 -3.00 6.68
CA HIS A 74 5.65 -3.47 6.26
C HIS A 74 6.35 -2.51 5.27
N GLY A 75 5.62 -1.94 4.31
CA GLY A 75 6.22 -1.03 3.31
C GLY A 75 6.42 0.40 3.84
N VAL A 76 5.38 0.99 4.45
CA VAL A 76 5.46 2.36 4.97
C VAL A 76 6.38 2.41 6.18
N ALA A 77 6.34 1.40 7.07
CA ALA A 77 7.26 1.38 8.21
C ALA A 77 8.73 1.29 7.79
N SER A 78 9.07 0.52 6.75
CA SER A 78 10.47 0.34 6.32
C SER A 78 10.99 1.49 5.47
N GLU A 79 10.16 2.13 4.64
CA GLU A 79 10.56 3.32 3.89
C GLU A 79 10.52 4.58 4.75
N VAL A 80 9.50 4.76 5.60
CA VAL A 80 9.45 5.90 6.53
C VAL A 80 10.55 5.78 7.59
N ASP A 81 10.84 4.60 8.14
CA ASP A 81 11.93 4.46 9.12
C ASP A 81 13.32 4.75 8.52
N ASN A 82 13.52 4.48 7.23
CA ASN A 82 14.74 4.81 6.50
C ASN A 82 14.81 6.28 6.01
N GLN A 83 13.67 6.95 5.85
CA GLN A 83 13.59 8.35 5.39
C GLN A 83 13.43 9.36 6.54
N LEU A 84 13.14 8.92 7.76
CA LEU A 84 13.05 9.80 8.92
C LEU A 84 14.46 10.25 9.34
N SER A 85 14.70 11.56 9.24
CA SER A 85 15.88 12.20 9.83
C SER A 85 15.92 11.94 11.34
N ALA A 86 17.13 11.89 11.92
CA ALA A 86 17.32 11.72 13.36
C ALA A 86 16.50 12.74 14.19
N GLU A 87 16.30 13.94 13.64
CA GLU A 87 15.52 15.01 14.26
C GLU A 87 14.01 14.71 14.30
N GLN A 88 13.47 14.07 13.24
CA GLN A 88 12.06 13.68 13.18
C GLN A 88 11.77 12.50 14.12
N LYS A 89 12.73 11.57 14.30
CA LYS A 89 12.63 10.50 15.30
C LYS A 89 12.64 11.06 16.73
N ALA A 90 13.45 12.08 17.01
CA ALA A 90 13.49 12.76 18.31
C ALA A 90 12.18 13.51 18.62
N GLN A 91 11.55 14.13 17.61
CA GLN A 91 10.23 14.77 17.77
C GLN A 91 9.13 13.76 18.07
N LEU A 92 9.15 12.58 17.44
CA LEU A 92 8.20 11.51 17.73
C LEU A 92 8.32 11.02 19.18
N GLN A 93 9.55 10.78 19.66
CA GLN A 93 9.79 10.37 21.06
C GLN A 93 9.26 11.39 22.07
N LYS A 94 9.48 12.69 21.82
CA LYS A 94 8.92 13.77 22.67
C LYS A 94 7.39 13.75 22.70
N LEU A 95 6.75 13.42 21.57
CA LEU A 95 5.29 13.29 21.52
C LEU A 95 4.80 12.10 22.33
N GLU A 96 5.46 10.94 22.19
CA GLU A 96 5.11 9.71 22.93
C GLU A 96 5.23 9.89 24.44
N GLU A 97 6.30 10.54 24.91
CA GLU A 97 6.49 10.84 26.33
C GLU A 97 5.38 11.77 26.86
N ARG A 98 5.02 12.78 26.07
CA ARG A 98 4.02 13.78 26.44
C ARG A 98 2.60 13.22 26.46
N ILE A 99 2.30 12.21 25.63
CA ILE A 99 1.05 11.45 25.69
C ILE A 99 1.04 10.50 26.90
N LYS A 100 2.18 9.87 27.23
CA LYS A 100 2.30 9.00 28.42
C LYS A 100 2.24 9.77 29.75
N SER A 101 2.60 11.05 29.75
CA SER A 101 2.56 11.90 30.95
C SER A 101 1.20 12.59 31.16
N LEU A 102 0.21 12.36 30.28
CA LEU A 102 -1.18 12.79 30.43
C LEU A 102 -2.01 11.65 31.01
#